data_AF-A0A8T4RE91-F1
#
_entry.id   AF-A0A8T4RE91-F1
#
_cell.length_a   1.000
_cell.length_b   1.000
_cell.length_c   1.000
_cell.angle_alpha   90.00
_cell.angle_beta   90.00
_cell.angle_gamma   90.00
#
_symmetry.space_group_name_H-M   'P 1'
#
loop_
_entity.id
_entity.type
_entity.pdbx_description
1 polymer ?
#
loop_
_entity_poly.entity_id
_entity_poly.type
_entity_poly.pdbx_seq_one_letter_code
_entity_poly.pdbx_strand_id
1 'polypeptide(L)' 'MTKIQIDLSEQEDKVVEIYKLVKNLKTKQDAIKQMILFFEAEIKPKNLKDKEYFK' A
#
# COMPACT_ATOMS: atom_id res chain seq x y z
N MET A 1 -9.35 -13.38 4.55
CA MET A 1 -8.12 -12.77 3.99
C MET A 1 -8.53 -11.82 2.88
N THR A 2 -8.53 -10.51 3.13
CA THR A 2 -8.88 -9.52 2.11
C THR A 2 -7.71 -9.38 1.14
N LYS A 3 -7.94 -9.67 -0.15
CA LYS A 3 -6.92 -9.50 -1.20
C LYS A 3 -6.80 -8.01 -1.51
N ILE A 4 -5.71 -7.40 -1.03
CA ILE A 4 -5.35 -6.04 -1.41
C ILE A 4 -4.68 -6.12 -2.79
N GLN A 5 -5.31 -5.51 -3.79
CA GLN A 5 -4.73 -5.32 -5.12
C GLN A 5 -4.14 -3.91 -5.17
N ILE A 6 -2.83 -3.83 -5.34
CA ILE A 6 -2.09 -2.57 -5.49
C ILE A 6 -1.33 -2.68 -6.81
N ASP A 7 -1.59 -1.72 -7.69
CA ASP A 7 -0.86 -1.58 -8.93
C ASP A 7 0.34 -0.69 -8.64
N LEU A 8 1.53 -1.27 -8.69
CA LEU A 8 2.80 -0.57 -8.53
C LEU A 8 3.42 -0.32 -9.91
N SER A 9 3.97 0.86 -10.11
CA SER A 9 4.92 1.09 -11.20
C SER A 9 6.18 0.24 -11.01
N GLU A 10 6.95 0.06 -12.08
CA GLU A 10 8.19 -0.73 -12.04
C GLU A 10 9.19 -0.18 -11.00
N GLN A 11 9.21 1.14 -10.80
CA GLN A 11 10.07 1.78 -9.81
C GLN A 11 9.59 1.50 -8.38
N GLU A 12 8.30 1.60 -8.11
CA GLU A 12 7.73 1.31 -6.79
C GLU A 12 7.89 -0.16 -6.41
N ASP A 13 7.77 -1.09 -7.37
CA ASP A 13 8.00 -2.52 -7.14
C ASP A 13 9.45 -2.80 -6.71
N LYS A 14 10.43 -2.13 -7.31
CA LYS A 14 11.85 -2.22 -6.92
C LYS A 14 12.06 -1.70 -5.49
N VAL A 15 11.40 -0.61 -5.11
CA VAL A 15 11.48 -0.06 -3.74
C VAL A 15 10.91 -1.05 -2.73
N VAL A 16 9.77 -1.68 -3.04
CA VAL A 16 9.17 -2.73 -2.19
C VAL A 16 10.10 -3.94 -2.04
N GLU A 17 10.74 -4.38 -3.13
CA GLU A 17 11.69 -5.50 -3.09
C GLU A 17 12.92 -5.17 -2.24
N ILE A 18 13.49 -3.98 -2.38
CA ILE A 18 14.62 -3.54 -1.55
C ILE A 18 14.21 -3.50 -0.08
N TYR A 19 13.04 -2.93 0.24
CA TYR A 19 12.53 -2.88 1.61
C TYR A 19 12.34 -4.28 2.19
N LYS A 20 11.77 -5.21 1.40
CA LYS A 20 11.60 -6.61 1.78
C LYS A 20 12.93 -7.27 2.16
N LEU A 21 13.97 -7.04 1.36
CA LEU A 21 15.32 -7.57 1.60
C LEU A 21 15.94 -6.97 2.87
N VAL A 22 15.89 -5.65 3.03
CA VAL A 22 16.47 -4.95 4.19
C VAL A 22 15.78 -5.36 5.50
N LYS A 23 14.46 -5.59 5.47
CA LYS A 23 13.67 -5.97 6.65
C LYS A 23 13.50 -7.49 6.81
N ASN A 24 14.16 -8.29 5.97
CA ASN A 24 14.11 -9.75 5.98
C ASN A 24 12.65 -10.30 5.99
N LEU A 25 11.78 -9.69 5.17
CA LEU A 25 10.37 -10.04 5.08
C LEU A 25 10.15 -11.17 4.08
N LYS A 26 9.17 -12.04 4.37
CA LYS A 26 8.91 -13.23 3.54
C LYS A 26 8.18 -12.90 2.25
N THR A 27 7.31 -11.90 2.25
CA THR A 27 6.45 -11.58 1.11
C THR A 27 6.46 -10.09 0.78
N LYS A 28 6.25 -9.76 -0.50
CA LYS A 28 5.99 -8.38 -0.94
C LYS A 28 4.79 -7.76 -0.21
N GLN A 29 3.76 -8.55 0.08
CA GLN A 29 2.58 -8.05 0.80
C GLN A 29 2.92 -7.58 2.22
N ASP A 30 3.82 -8.25 2.93
CA ASP A 30 4.23 -7.82 4.27
C ASP A 30 5.07 -6.56 4.23
N ALA A 31 5.94 -6.44 3.20
CA ALA A 31 6.69 -5.21 2.94
C ALA A 31 5.72 -4.04 2.67
N ILE A 32 4.77 -4.22 1.75
CA ILE A 32 3.77 -3.20 1.41
C ILE A 32 2.94 -2.79 2.62
N LYS A 33 2.46 -3.73 3.45
CA LYS A 33 1.68 -3.40 4.66
C LYS A 33 2.46 -2.53 5.63
N GLN A 34 3.75 -2.82 5.83
CA GLN A 34 4.58 -1.99 6.69
C GLN A 34 4.87 -0.64 6.04
N MET A 35 5.17 -0.63 4.74
CA MET A 35 5.47 0.60 4.01
C MET A 35 4.26 1.55 3.95
N ILE A 36 3.03 1.05 3.81
CA ILE A 36 1.80 1.87 3.85
C ILE A 36 1.65 2.60 5.19
N LEU A 37 2.18 2.07 6.31
CA LEU A 37 2.19 2.79 7.58
C LEU A 37 3.12 4.01 7.57
N PHE A 38 4.13 4.00 6.70
CA PHE A 38 5.12 5.07 6.56
C PHE A 38 4.86 5.99 5.36
N PHE A 39 3.97 5.58 4.45
CA PHE A 39 3.45 6.45 3.40
C PHE A 39 2.26 7.24 3.94
N GLU A 40 2.25 8.54 3.70
CA GLU A 40 1.05 9.36 3.85
C GLU A 40 0.06 8.98 2.75
N ALA A 41 -0.52 7.78 2.88
CA ALA A 41 -1.40 7.19 1.90
C ALA A 41 -2.82 7.69 2.18
N GLU A 42 -3.37 8.46 1.25
CA GLU A 42 -4.77 8.87 1.30
C GLU A 42 -5.65 7.66 0.97
N ILE A 43 -6.12 6.94 2.00
CA ILE A 43 -6.99 5.78 1.83
C ILE A 43 -8.38 6.28 1.43
N LYS A 44 -8.63 6.41 0.13
CA LYS A 44 -9.94 6.75 -0.44
C LYS A 44 -10.74 5.47 -0.77
N PRO A 45 -11.91 5.23 -0.15
CA PRO A 45 -12.83 4.19 -0.58
C PRO A 45 -13.20 4.33 -2.06
N LYS A 46 -13.16 3.22 -2.82
CA LYS A 46 -13.43 3.18 -4.26
C LYS A 46 -14.85 3.64 -4.66
N ASN A 47 -15.78 3.75 -3.71
CA ASN A 47 -17.19 4.07 -3.90
C ASN A 47 -17.68 5.25 -3.02
N LEU A 48 -16.91 6.33 -2.88
CA LEU A 48 -17.41 7.55 -2.25
C LEU A 48 -18.25 8.36 -3.26
N LYS A 49 -19.55 8.51 -3.00
CA LYS A 49 -20.35 9.58 -3.59
C LYS A 49 -19.92 10.89 -2.94
N ASP A 50 -19.57 11.89 -3.74
CA ASP A 50 -18.88 13.17 -3.40
C ASP A 50 -19.47 14.05 -2.27
N LYS A 51 -20.44 13.62 -1.46
CA LYS A 51 -21.26 14.55 -0.65
C LYS A 51 -21.32 14.33 0.87
N GLU A 52 -20.61 13.36 1.46
CA GLU A 52 -20.87 13.03 2.88
C GLU A 52 -19.66 13.01 3.82
N TYR A 53 -18.51 13.62 3.48
CA TYR A 53 -17.37 13.64 4.41
C TYR A 53 -17.11 14.94 5.17
N PHE A 54 -18.09 15.84 5.28
CA PHE A 54 -18.07 16.90 6.28
C PHE A 54 -19.48 17.20 6.81
N LYS A 55 -19.88 16.50 7.87
CA LYS A 55 -20.79 17.03 8.89
C LYS A 55 -20.46 16.44 10.25
#